data_AF-A0A3D8P540-F1
#
_entry.id   AF-A0A3D8P540-F1
#
_cell.length_a   1.000
_cell.length_b   1.000
_cell.length_c   1.000
_cell.angle_alpha   90.00
_cell.angle_beta   90.00
_cell.angle_gamma   90.00
#
_symmetry.space_group_name_H-M   'P 1'
#
loop_
_entity.id
_entity.type
_entity.pdbx_description
1 polymer ?
#
loop_
_entity_poly.entity_id
_entity_poly.type
_entity_poly.pdbx_seq_one_letter_code
_entity_poly.pdbx_strand_id
1 'polypeptide(L)'
;MTNLPDEGRLAIINRLRRIEGQVRGVCRMVEEDQDCEKILDQFKALEVAVRNCRRAVIGYYMVRCVRERFQCSEEMISFLKQRLSGILDTPLP
;
A
#
# COMPACT_ATOMS: atom_id res chain seq x y z
N MET A 1 10.59 -16.78 -3.19
CA MET A 1 9.96 -16.21 -4.40
C MET A 1 9.21 -14.93 -4.05
N THR A 2 9.89 -13.79 -4.10
CA THR A 2 9.25 -12.47 -4.02
C THR A 2 9.99 -11.60 -5.00
N ASN A 3 9.40 -11.17 -6.10
CA ASN A 3 10.07 -10.24 -6.99
C ASN A 3 9.12 -9.09 -7.30
N LEU A 4 8.94 -8.23 -6.28
CA LEU A 4 8.62 -6.84 -6.56
C LEU A 4 9.81 -6.24 -7.33
N PRO A 5 9.59 -5.50 -8.43
CA PRO A 5 10.66 -4.78 -9.11
C PRO A 5 11.33 -3.79 -8.14
N ASP A 6 12.62 -3.53 -8.34
CA ASP A 6 13.49 -2.78 -7.42
C ASP A 6 12.92 -1.40 -7.03
N GLU A 7 12.38 -0.68 -8.01
CA GLU A 7 11.69 0.59 -7.79
C GLU A 7 10.43 0.43 -6.92
N GLY A 8 9.62 -0.60 -7.20
CA GLY A 8 8.43 -0.92 -6.41
C GLY A 8 8.75 -1.36 -4.98
N ARG A 9 9.89 -2.03 -4.79
CA ARG A 9 10.37 -2.47 -3.48
C ARG A 9 10.72 -1.28 -2.58
N LEU A 10 11.45 -0.28 -3.09
CA LEU A 10 11.75 0.93 -2.32
C LEU A 10 10.48 1.70 -1.95
N ALA A 11 9.53 1.83 -2.89
CA ALA A 11 8.25 2.50 -2.63
C ALA A 11 7.43 1.81 -1.53
N ILE A 12 7.37 0.47 -1.52
CA ILE A 12 6.70 -0.30 -0.47
C ILE A 12 7.42 -0.14 0.88
N ILE A 13 8.74 -0.23 0.92
CA ILE A 13 9.51 -0.02 2.15
C ILE A 13 9.22 1.36 2.74
N ASN A 14 9.18 2.41 1.92
CA ASN A 14 8.87 3.76 2.38
C ASN A 14 7.42 3.90 2.89
N ARG A 15 6.46 3.14 2.35
CA ARG A 15 5.09 3.09 2.89
C ARG A 15 5.06 2.36 4.24
N LEU A 16 5.76 1.23 4.36
CA LEU A 16 5.86 0.47 5.61
C LEU A 16 6.54 1.27 6.72
N ARG A 17 7.62 2.01 6.43
CA ARG A 17 8.28 2.90 7.40
C ARG A 17 7.34 4.00 7.92
N ARG A 18 6.46 4.52 7.07
CA ARG A 18 5.44 5.50 7.50
C ARG A 18 4.40 4.87 8.41
N ILE A 19 3.91 3.67 8.06
CA ILE A 19 2.98 2.88 8.87
C ILE A 19 3.61 2.58 10.24
N GLU A 20 4.86 2.16 10.29
CA GLU A 20 5.61 1.93 11.52
C GLU A 20 5.68 3.20 12.39
N GLY A 21 5.94 4.35 11.76
CA GLY A 21 5.89 5.65 12.45
C GLY A 21 4.52 5.97 13.05
N GLN A 22 3.43 5.67 12.34
CA GLN A 22 2.07 5.84 12.84
C GLN A 22 1.77 4.91 14.02
N VAL A 23 2.17 3.63 13.94
CA VAL A 23 2.01 2.67 15.05
C VAL A 23 2.76 3.15 16.28
N ARG A 24 4.01 3.59 16.15
CA ARG A 24 4.77 4.20 17.26
C ARG A 24 4.09 5.45 17.81
N GLY A 25 3.47 6.26 16.95
CA GLY A 25 2.67 7.42 17.36
C GLY A 25 1.51 7.01 18.26
N VAL A 26 0.73 6.00 17.83
CA VAL A 26 -0.41 5.47 18.59
C VAL A 26 0.05 4.88 19.92
N CYS A 27 1.15 4.12 19.96
CA CYS A 27 1.70 3.59 21.21
C CYS A 27 2.01 4.71 22.21
N ARG A 28 2.68 5.78 21.79
CA ARG A 28 2.97 6.94 22.66
C ARG A 28 1.70 7.62 23.15
N MET A 29 0.70 7.77 22.29
CA MET A 29 -0.59 8.36 22.71
C MET A 29 -1.26 7.54 23.81
N VAL A 30 -1.16 6.21 23.75
CA VAL A 30 -1.68 5.32 24.81
C VAL A 30 -0.84 5.42 26.08
N GLU A 31 0.49 5.46 25.97
CA GLU A 31 1.40 5.63 27.12
C GLU A 31 1.20 6.98 27.83
N GLU A 32 0.85 8.03 27.07
CA GLU A 32 0.60 9.39 27.55
C GLU A 32 -0.87 9.62 27.97
N ASP A 33 -1.68 8.57 28.08
CA ASP A 33 -3.11 8.62 28.46
C ASP A 33 -3.91 9.66 27.65
N GLN A 34 -3.65 9.73 26.34
CA GLN A 34 -4.37 10.63 25.44
C GLN A 34 -5.82 10.21 25.25
N ASP A 35 -6.65 11.19 24.90
CA ASP A 35 -8.08 10.99 24.67
C ASP A 35 -8.37 9.88 23.63
N CYS A 36 -9.32 9.01 23.98
CA CYS A 36 -9.72 7.86 23.17
C CYS A 36 -10.17 8.25 21.76
N GLU A 37 -10.88 9.37 21.58
CA GLU A 37 -11.33 9.81 20.25
C GLU A 37 -10.15 10.14 19.34
N LYS A 38 -9.11 10.79 19.90
CA LYS A 38 -7.88 11.09 19.15
C LYS A 38 -7.12 9.83 18.76
N ILE A 39 -7.06 8.83 19.65
CA ILE A 39 -6.44 7.54 19.38
C ILE A 39 -7.19 6.83 18.24
N LEU A 40 -8.53 6.82 18.28
CA LEU A 40 -9.36 6.24 17.23
C LEU A 40 -9.15 6.91 15.88
N ASP A 41 -8.97 8.23 15.84
CA ASP A 41 -8.65 8.94 14.60
C ASP A 41 -7.28 8.55 14.02
N GLN A 42 -6.27 8.28 14.86
CA GLN A 42 -5.00 7.74 14.38
C GLN A 42 -5.13 6.31 13.84
N PHE A 43 -5.97 5.47 14.45
CA PHE A 43 -6.27 4.14 13.90
C PHE A 43 -6.92 4.23 12.51
N LYS A 44 -7.88 5.14 12.29
CA LYS A 44 -8.46 5.36 10.95
C LYS A 44 -7.38 5.73 9.93
N ALA A 45 -6.46 6.64 10.29
CA ALA A 45 -5.35 7.03 9.42
C ALA A 45 -4.39 5.85 9.13
N LEU A 46 -4.13 5.01 10.13
CA LEU A 46 -3.32 3.80 9.99
C LEU A 46 -3.97 2.78 9.06
N GLU A 47 -5.27 2.52 9.20
CA GLU A 47 -6.03 1.61 8.34
C GLU A 47 -5.96 2.04 6.87
N VAL A 48 -6.12 3.34 6.59
CA VAL A 48 -6.00 3.89 5.23
C VAL A 48 -4.58 3.68 4.70
N ALA A 49 -3.55 3.94 5.50
CA ALA A 49 -2.15 3.76 5.09
C ALA A 49 -1.84 2.30 4.77
N VAL A 50 -2.25 1.36 5.63
CA VAL A 50 -2.08 -0.09 5.44
C VAL A 50 -2.83 -0.56 4.19
N ARG A 51 -4.09 -0.12 4.02
CA ARG A 51 -4.92 -0.44 2.85
C ARG A 51 -4.22 -0.01 1.56
N ASN A 52 -3.67 1.20 1.51
CA ASN A 52 -2.96 1.74 0.34
C ASN A 52 -1.63 1.02 0.08
N CYS A 53 -0.90 0.64 1.13
CA CYS A 53 0.30 -0.18 1.00
C CYS A 53 -0.02 -1.56 0.42
N ARG A 54 -1.03 -2.25 0.97
CA ARG A 54 -1.51 -3.55 0.49
C ARG A 54 -1.94 -3.49 -0.97
N ARG A 55 -2.72 -2.47 -1.33
CA ARG A 55 -3.17 -2.23 -2.71
C ARG A 55 -1.99 -2.19 -3.68
N ALA A 56 -0.93 -1.42 -3.38
CA ALA A 56 0.24 -1.36 -4.24
C ALA A 56 0.91 -2.74 -4.43
N VAL A 57 1.04 -3.54 -3.37
CA VAL A 57 1.57 -4.91 -3.46
C VAL A 57 0.70 -5.78 -4.38
N ILE A 58 -0.63 -5.70 -4.27
CA ILE A 58 -1.56 -6.40 -5.16
C ILE A 58 -1.36 -5.97 -6.61
N GLY A 59 -1.20 -4.68 -6.88
CA GLY A 59 -0.94 -4.16 -8.23
C GLY A 59 0.31 -4.79 -8.86
N TYR A 60 1.42 -4.86 -8.11
CA TYR A 60 2.64 -5.53 -8.58
C TYR A 60 2.41 -7.03 -8.82
N TYR A 61 1.69 -7.69 -7.91
CA TYR A 61 1.36 -9.12 -8.05
C TYR A 61 0.54 -9.39 -9.31
N MET A 62 -0.48 -8.58 -9.60
CA MET A 62 -1.35 -8.75 -10.77
C MET A 62 -0.57 -8.59 -12.08
N VAL A 63 0.24 -7.53 -12.21
CA VAL A 63 1.08 -7.31 -13.40
C VAL A 63 2.02 -8.49 -13.63
N ARG A 64 2.66 -8.99 -12.56
CA ARG A 64 3.55 -10.15 -12.64
C ARG A 64 2.79 -11.41 -13.07
N CYS A 65 1.68 -11.72 -12.39
CA CYS A 65 0.87 -12.92 -12.68
C CYS A 65 0.42 -12.95 -14.15
N VAL A 66 0.02 -11.80 -14.69
CA VAL A 66 -0.39 -11.69 -16.08
C VAL A 66 0.79 -11.89 -17.04
N ARG A 67 1.93 -11.25 -16.78
CA ARG A 67 3.14 -11.40 -17.59
C ARG A 67 3.64 -12.85 -17.63
N GLU A 68 3.63 -13.53 -16.49
CA GLU A 68 4.11 -14.91 -16.37
C GLU A 68 3.17 -15.93 -17.03
N ARG A 69 1.84 -15.71 -16.97
CA ARG A 69 0.86 -16.70 -17.44
C ARG A 69 0.40 -16.54 -18.89
N PHE A 70 0.42 -15.32 -19.44
CA PHE A 70 -0.29 -15.03 -20.69
C PHE A 70 0.61 -14.55 -21.85
N GLN A 71 1.94 -14.56 -21.70
CA GLN A 71 2.89 -14.03 -22.72
C GLN A 71 2.42 -12.70 -23.31
N CYS A 72 1.96 -11.78 -22.45
CA CYS A 72 1.37 -10.52 -22.88
C CYS A 72 2.41 -9.63 -23.57
N SER A 73 1.97 -8.92 -24.63
CA SER A 73 2.75 -7.84 -25.21
C SER A 73 3.00 -6.72 -24.19
N GLU A 74 4.10 -5.99 -24.35
CA GLU A 74 4.41 -4.84 -23.49
C GLU A 74 3.29 -3.78 -23.51
N GLU A 75 2.56 -3.66 -24.61
CA GLU A 75 1.39 -2.77 -24.74
C GLU A 75 0.28 -3.15 -23.78
N MET A 76 -0.06 -4.44 -23.67
CA MET A 76 -1.07 -4.93 -22.74
C MET A 76 -0.63 -4.76 -21.28
N ILE A 77 0.66 -4.95 -20.99
CA ILE A 77 1.23 -4.71 -19.66
C ILE A 77 1.14 -3.23 -19.29
N SER A 78 1.45 -2.34 -20.22
CA SER A 78 1.33 -0.89 -20.04
C SER A 78 -0.11 -0.47 -19.75
N PHE A 79 -1.06 -0.98 -20.53
CA PHE A 79 -2.48 -0.75 -20.32
C PHE A 79 -2.95 -1.20 -18.93
N LEU A 80 -2.53 -2.40 -18.50
CA LEU A 80 -2.86 -2.90 -17.16
C LEU A 80 -2.29 -2.03 -16.05
N LYS A 81 -1.04 -1.58 -16.17
CA LYS A 81 -0.43 -0.65 -15.19
C LYS A 81 -1.22 0.66 -15.09
N GLN A 82 -1.63 1.22 -16.22
CA GLN A 82 -2.42 2.46 -16.27
C GLN A 82 -3.82 2.30 -15.68
N ARG A 83 -4.47 1.16 -15.88
CA ARG A 83 -5.79 0.89 -15.28
C ARG A 83 -5.70 0.58 -13.80
N LEU A 84 -4.62 -0.09 -13.37
CA LEU A 84 -4.39 -0.38 -11.96
C LEU A 84 -4.14 0.89 -11.15
N SER A 85 -3.39 1.88 -11.65
CA SER A 85 -3.17 3.14 -10.90
C SER A 85 -4.50 3.80 -10.50
N GLY A 86 -5.48 3.83 -11.40
CA GLY A 86 -6.82 4.37 -11.11
C GLY A 86 -7.59 3.65 -9.98
N ILE A 87 -7.37 2.34 -9.78
CA ILE A 87 -7.98 1.54 -8.69
C ILE A 87 -7.20 1.69 -7.38
N LEU A 88 -5.90 1.94 -7.46
CA LEU A 88 -5.02 2.08 -6.31
C LEU A 88 -5.19 3.45 -5.62
N ASP A 89 -5.47 4.50 -6.41
CA ASP A 89 -5.55 5.89 -5.95
C ASP A 89 -6.97 6.37 -5.59
N THR A 90 -8.02 5.58 -5.85
CA THR A 90 -9.38 5.98 -5.47
C THR A 90 -9.56 5.91 -3.95
N PRO A 91 -9.94 7.01 -3.27
CA PRO A 91 -10.45 6.95 -1.91
C PRO A 91 -11.71 6.10 -1.96
N LEU A 92 -11.72 4.96 -1.27
CA LEU A 92 -12.97 4.24 -1.03
C LEU A 92 -13.75 5.03 0.03
N PRO A 93 -15.08 5.19 -0.10
CA PRO A 93 -15.92 5.74 0.97
C PRO A 93 -15.67 5.06 2.32
#